data_AF-A0A7R9QED6-F1
#
_entry.id   AF-A0A7R9QED6-F1
#
_cell.length_a   1.000
_cell.length_b   1.000
_cell.length_c   1.000
_cell.angle_alpha   90.00
_cell.angle_beta   90.00
_cell.angle_gamma   90.00
#
_symmetry.space_group_name_H-M   'P 1'
#
loop_
_entity.id
_entity.type
_entity.pdbx_description
1 polymer ?
#
loop_
_entity_poly.entity_id
_entity_poly.type
_entity_poly.pdbx_seq_one_letter_code
_entity_poly.pdbx_strand_id
1 'polypeptide(L)'
;MFHKPPLLILDEPTVGVDSVLRCRIWEYLEDMCKNHGTTVVITTHYLEEANTASNVAYIQSGSLLVQSNPRDLLTKYECRTLEEAFLQISITRKHETRVESCETPKPQAIEQTAKNSLNLCSDRKKLIDLKHIRALLWRSQIRISRNPIILVMLLLLPVIQITLFCVCTGGRLNAIPIAIHEPDFDNHLSHQFLEHIDRQMIRE
;
A
#
# COMPACT_ATOMS: atom_id res chain seq x y z
N MET A 1 23.97 -0.15 0.94
CA MET A 1 22.92 -1.14 1.27
C MET A 1 23.51 -2.21 2.19
N PHE A 2 22.88 -2.49 3.34
CA PHE A 2 23.35 -3.48 4.32
C PHE A 2 23.13 -4.95 3.88
N HIS A 3 22.31 -5.16 2.85
CA HIS A 3 22.07 -6.46 2.24
C HIS A 3 22.57 -6.45 0.80
N LYS A 4 23.34 -7.46 0.41
CA LYS A 4 23.82 -7.72 -0.96
C LYS A 4 23.04 -8.92 -1.50
N PRO A 5 21.81 -8.72 -1.99
CA PRO A 5 21.02 -9.84 -2.51
C PRO A 5 21.66 -10.37 -3.81
N PRO A 6 21.64 -11.69 -4.06
CA PRO A 6 22.12 -12.25 -5.31
C PRO A 6 21.23 -11.91 -6.51
N LEU A 7 19.95 -11.59 -6.26
CA LEU A 7 18.95 -11.22 -7.26
C LEU A 7 18.14 -10.02 -6.77
N LEU A 8 18.01 -9.00 -7.62
CA LEU A 8 17.21 -7.81 -7.40
C LEU A 8 16.20 -7.67 -8.54
N ILE A 9 14.92 -7.58 -8.22
CA ILE A 9 13.84 -7.37 -9.19
C ILE A 9 13.24 -6.00 -8.89
N LEU A 10 13.19 -5.14 -9.90
CA LEU A 10 12.66 -3.78 -9.81
C LEU A 10 11.53 -3.62 -10.81
N ASP A 11 10.37 -3.19 -10.31
CA ASP A 11 9.24 -2.87 -11.17
C ASP A 11 9.24 -1.36 -11.47
N GLU A 12 9.46 -0.98 -12.72
CA GLU A 12 9.38 0.41 -13.21
C GLU A 12 10.10 1.43 -12.30
N PRO A 13 11.40 1.24 -11.96
CA PRO A 13 12.08 2.00 -10.91
C PRO A 13 12.37 3.47 -11.26
N THR A 14 12.30 3.83 -12.54
CA THR A 14 12.67 5.16 -13.07
C THR A 14 11.44 6.03 -13.38
N VAL A 15 10.23 5.53 -13.11
CA VAL A 15 8.97 6.24 -13.42
C VAL A 15 8.78 7.42 -12.48
N GLY A 16 8.50 8.59 -13.06
CA GLY A 16 8.35 9.84 -12.31
C GLY A 16 9.67 10.45 -11.82
N VAL A 17 10.81 9.90 -12.25
CA VAL A 17 12.15 10.41 -11.92
C VAL A 17 12.68 11.27 -13.08
N ASP A 18 13.40 12.34 -12.74
CA ASP A 18 14.07 13.21 -13.71
C ASP A 18 15.15 12.48 -14.54
N SER A 19 15.42 12.97 -15.76
CA SER A 19 16.35 12.32 -16.69
C SER A 19 17.77 12.19 -16.12
N VAL A 20 18.26 13.17 -15.36
CA VAL A 20 19.61 13.12 -14.76
C VAL A 20 19.67 12.07 -13.66
N LEU A 21 18.63 11.98 -12.84
CA LEU A 21 18.54 11.00 -11.75
C LEU A 21 18.38 9.58 -12.29
N ARG A 22 17.66 9.39 -13.40
CA ARG A 22 17.57 8.12 -14.11
C ARG A 22 18.95 7.58 -14.50
N CYS A 23 19.80 8.42 -15.10
CA CYS A 23 21.17 8.01 -15.44
C CYS A 23 21.96 7.55 -14.22
N ARG A 24 21.87 8.28 -13.10
CA ARG A 24 22.54 7.90 -11.84
C ARG A 24 22.02 6.58 -11.26
N ILE A 25 20.72 6.33 -11.38
CA ILE A 25 20.13 5.04 -10.98
C ILE A 25 20.73 3.93 -11.84
N TRP A 26 20.78 4.10 -13.15
CA TRP A 26 21.35 3.11 -14.07
C TRP A 26 22.83 2.82 -13.80
N GLU A 27 23.65 3.86 -13.62
CA GLU A 27 25.06 3.74 -13.23
C GLU A 27 25.21 2.93 -11.93
N TYR A 28 24.35 3.18 -10.95
CA TYR A 28 24.36 2.45 -9.68
C TYR A 28 23.97 0.97 -9.85
N LEU A 29 22.94 0.68 -10.65
CA LEU A 29 22.53 -0.69 -10.93
C LEU A 29 23.61 -1.46 -11.69
N GLU A 30 24.26 -0.82 -12.66
CA GLU A 30 25.37 -1.40 -13.41
C GLU A 30 26.58 -1.67 -12.51
N ASP A 31 26.92 -0.76 -11.60
CA ASP A 31 27.98 -0.93 -10.62
C ASP A 31 27.69 -2.12 -9.69
N MET A 32 26.45 -2.29 -9.24
CA MET A 32 26.05 -3.44 -8.44
C MET A 32 26.18 -4.76 -9.21
N CYS A 33 25.81 -4.79 -10.49
CA CYS A 33 25.99 -5.97 -11.33
C CYS A 33 27.47 -6.33 -11.48
N LYS A 34 28.33 -5.34 -11.76
CA LYS A 34 29.76 -5.56 -12.03
C LYS A 34 30.58 -5.85 -10.76
N ASN A 35 30.41 -5.05 -9.71
CA ASN A 35 31.24 -5.11 -8.51
C ASN A 35 30.71 -6.03 -7.41
N HIS A 36 29.39 -6.22 -7.34
CA HIS A 36 28.76 -7.03 -6.30
C HIS A 36 28.22 -8.37 -6.81
N GLY A 37 28.23 -8.60 -8.13
CA GLY A 37 27.75 -9.85 -8.74
C GLY A 37 26.24 -10.05 -8.56
N THR A 38 25.49 -8.96 -8.32
CA THR A 38 24.04 -9.00 -8.16
C THR A 38 23.40 -9.11 -9.54
N THR A 39 22.49 -10.07 -9.74
CA THR A 39 21.65 -10.10 -10.94
C THR A 39 20.50 -9.12 -10.79
N VAL A 40 20.34 -8.17 -11.71
CA VAL A 40 19.26 -7.17 -11.65
C VAL A 40 18.29 -7.41 -12.82
N VAL A 41 17.00 -7.50 -12.51
CA VAL A 41 15.91 -7.59 -13.49
C VAL A 41 15.03 -6.36 -13.31
N ILE A 42 14.79 -5.65 -14.41
CA ILE A 42 14.06 -4.38 -14.41
C ILE A 42 12.94 -4.47 -15.44
N THR A 43 11.75 -4.04 -15.08
CA THR A 43 10.70 -3.69 -16.05
C THR A 43 10.76 -2.20 -16.33
N THR A 44 10.66 -1.84 -17.60
CA THR A 44 10.64 -0.45 -18.04
C THR A 44 9.75 -0.31 -19.25
N HIS A 45 9.00 0.79 -19.29
CA HIS A 45 8.26 1.21 -20.47
C HIS A 45 9.09 2.11 -21.40
N TYR A 46 10.32 2.45 -21.03
CA TYR A 46 11.24 3.24 -21.84
C TYR A 46 12.23 2.34 -22.59
N LEU A 47 12.20 2.37 -23.93
CA LEU A 47 13.09 1.53 -24.74
C LEU A 47 14.56 1.98 -24.72
N GLU A 48 14.81 3.27 -24.54
CA GLU A 48 16.17 3.79 -24.37
C GLU A 48 16.88 3.14 -23.18
N GLU A 49 16.15 2.87 -22.10
CA GLU A 49 16.68 2.16 -20.93
C GLU A 49 16.99 0.69 -21.25
N ALA A 50 16.09 0.02 -22.00
CA ALA A 50 16.29 -1.35 -22.44
C ALA A 50 17.53 -1.49 -23.35
N ASN A 51 17.86 -0.48 -24.17
CA ASN A 51 19.04 -0.51 -25.03
C ASN A 51 20.36 -0.53 -24.25
N THR A 52 20.37 -0.02 -23.02
CA THR A 52 21.56 -0.01 -22.14
C THR A 52 21.73 -1.34 -21.39
N ALA A 53 20.69 -2.18 -21.34
CA ALA A 53 20.71 -3.45 -20.64
C ALA A 53 21.57 -4.51 -21.37
N SER A 54 22.12 -5.45 -20.60
CA SER A 54 22.91 -6.56 -21.16
C SER A 54 22.06 -7.57 -21.95
N ASN A 55 20.80 -7.73 -21.57
CA ASN A 55 19.83 -8.63 -22.21
C ASN A 55 18.45 -8.00 -22.09
N VAL A 56 17.63 -8.10 -23.13
CA VAL A 56 16.28 -7.55 -23.18
C VAL A 56 15.29 -8.65 -23.50
N ALA A 57 14.17 -8.63 -22.77
CA ALA A 57 13.05 -9.53 -22.95
C ALA A 57 11.80 -8.74 -23.31
N TYR A 58 11.14 -9.08 -24.42
CA TYR A 58 9.87 -8.47 -24.82
C TYR A 58 8.72 -9.42 -24.51
N ILE A 59 7.79 -8.97 -23.68
CA ILE A 59 6.62 -9.73 -23.25
C ILE A 59 5.36 -9.02 -23.75
N GLN A 60 4.45 -9.78 -24.36
CA GLN A 60 3.15 -9.28 -24.81
C GLN A 60 2.08 -10.34 -24.55
N SER A 61 0.91 -9.93 -24.06
CA SER A 61 -0.23 -10.83 -23.79
C SER A 61 0.13 -12.08 -22.95
N GLY A 62 1.02 -11.93 -21.98
CA GLY A 62 1.47 -13.02 -21.10
C GLY A 62 2.44 -14.01 -21.74
N SER A 63 2.96 -13.76 -22.95
CA SER A 63 3.98 -14.60 -23.59
C SER A 63 5.26 -13.82 -23.84
N LEU A 64 6.39 -14.45 -23.56
CA LEU A 64 7.72 -13.97 -23.92
C LEU A 64 7.92 -14.17 -25.42
N LEU A 65 8.08 -13.08 -26.16
CA LEU A 65 8.23 -13.09 -27.62
C LEU A 65 9.70 -13.14 -28.04
N VAL A 66 10.54 -12.40 -27.34
CA VAL A 66 11.97 -12.38 -27.63
C VAL A 66 12.75 -12.20 -26.34
N GLN A 67 13.92 -12.82 -26.29
CA GLN A 67 14.91 -12.61 -25.25
C GLN A 67 16.28 -12.68 -25.90
N SER A 68 16.97 -11.55 -26.01
CA SER A 68 18.31 -11.47 -26.59
C SER A 68 19.02 -10.19 -26.20
N ASN A 69 20.32 -10.10 -26.46
CA ASN A 69 21.03 -8.83 -26.38
C ASN A 69 20.38 -7.81 -27.34
N PRO A 70 20.30 -6.52 -26.97
CA PRO A 70 19.79 -5.47 -27.86
C PRO A 70 20.46 -5.47 -29.24
N ARG A 71 21.78 -5.67 -29.30
CA ARG A 71 22.54 -5.64 -30.57
C ARG A 71 22.20 -6.82 -31.48
N ASP A 72 22.04 -8.00 -30.90
CA ASP A 72 21.64 -9.19 -31.64
C ASP A 72 20.22 -9.04 -32.19
N LEU A 73 19.34 -8.41 -31.40
CA LEU A 73 17.97 -8.13 -31.83
C LEU A 73 17.96 -7.17 -33.03
N LEU A 74 18.70 -6.06 -32.95
CA LEU A 74 18.79 -5.08 -34.03
C LEU A 74 19.33 -5.72 -35.33
N THR A 75 20.34 -6.59 -35.19
CA THR A 75 20.92 -7.31 -36.33
C THR A 75 19.93 -8.32 -36.93
N LYS A 76 19.19 -9.04 -36.09
CA LYS A 76 18.23 -10.07 -36.52
C LYS A 76 17.04 -9.48 -37.30
N TYR A 77 16.57 -8.31 -36.91
CA TYR A 77 15.43 -7.64 -37.54
C TYR A 77 15.83 -6.53 -38.52
N GLU A 78 17.14 -6.35 -38.77
CA GLU A 78 17.69 -5.31 -39.66
C GLU A 78 17.17 -3.89 -39.35
N CYS A 79 16.95 -3.60 -38.07
CA CYS A 79 16.38 -2.34 -37.60
C CYS A 79 17.46 -1.40 -37.03
N ARG A 80 17.17 -0.09 -37.04
CA ARG A 80 18.10 0.92 -36.47
C ARG A 80 17.85 1.15 -35.00
N THR A 81 16.62 0.95 -34.55
CA THR A 81 16.20 1.22 -33.18
C THR A 81 15.43 0.04 -32.60
N LEU A 82 15.40 -0.04 -31.26
CA LEU A 82 14.71 -1.14 -30.57
C LEU A 82 13.19 -1.04 -30.76
N GLU A 83 12.70 0.18 -30.97
CA GLU A 83 11.30 0.53 -31.19
C GLU A 83 10.79 -0.11 -32.47
N GLU A 84 11.57 0.00 -33.55
CA GLU A 84 11.28 -0.61 -34.85
C GLU A 84 11.23 -2.13 -34.73
N ALA A 85 12.22 -2.73 -34.07
CA ALA A 85 12.29 -4.17 -33.88
C ALA A 85 11.07 -4.71 -33.09
N PHE A 86 10.69 -4.07 -31.99
CA PHE A 86 9.53 -4.49 -31.20
C PHE A 86 8.20 -4.23 -31.90
N LEU A 87 8.10 -3.16 -32.69
CA LEU A 87 6.92 -2.89 -33.49
C LEU A 87 6.73 -3.99 -34.54
N GLN A 88 7.81 -4.38 -35.24
CA GLN A 88 7.77 -5.46 -36.22
C GLN A 88 7.36 -6.78 -35.58
N ILE A 89 7.95 -7.14 -34.43
CA ILE A 89 7.57 -8.33 -33.66
C ILE A 89 6.07 -8.31 -33.28
N SER A 90 5.57 -7.16 -32.82
CA SER A 90 4.17 -6.99 -32.44
C SER A 90 3.20 -7.13 -33.63
N ILE A 91 3.59 -6.64 -34.80
CA ILE A 91 2.77 -6.73 -36.03
C ILE A 91 2.75 -8.17 -36.54
N THR A 92 3.91 -8.83 -36.61
CA THR A 92 4.02 -10.23 -37.01
C THR A 92 3.11 -11.11 -36.15
N ARG A 93 3.14 -10.91 -34.83
CA ARG A 93 2.24 -11.64 -33.92
C ARG A 93 0.76 -11.34 -34.16
N LYS A 94 0.37 -10.07 -34.40
CA LYS A 94 -1.03 -9.74 -34.71
C LYS A 94 -1.51 -10.42 -36.01
N HIS A 95 -0.64 -10.59 -36.99
CA HIS A 95 -0.93 -11.33 -38.21
C HIS A 95 -1.05 -12.83 -37.96
N GLU A 96 -0.13 -13.43 -37.20
CA GLU A 96 -0.20 -14.83 -36.78
C GLU A 96 -1.49 -15.11 -35.98
N THR A 97 -1.84 -14.24 -35.03
CA THR A 97 -3.07 -14.42 -34.22
C THR A 97 -4.36 -14.28 -35.04
N ARG A 98 -4.33 -13.61 -36.21
CA ARG A 98 -5.49 -13.53 -37.13
C ARG A 98 -5.58 -14.72 -38.08
N VAL A 99 -4.49 -15.47 -38.27
CA VAL A 99 -4.41 -16.66 -39.14
C VAL A 99 -4.49 -17.96 -38.31
N GLU A 100 -4.00 -17.95 -37.07
CA GLU A 100 -3.98 -19.06 -36.11
C GLU A 100 -5.14 -18.97 -35.10
N SER A 101 -6.37 -18.96 -35.61
CA SER A 101 -7.54 -19.38 -34.80
C SER A 101 -7.66 -20.91 -34.69
N CYS A 102 -6.67 -21.66 -35.18
CA CYS A 102 -6.50 -23.08 -34.92
C CYS A 102 -5.03 -23.36 -34.58
N GLU A 103 -4.83 -23.94 -33.40
CA GLU A 103 -3.62 -24.58 -32.88
C GLU A 103 -2.57 -23.70 -32.19
N THR A 104 -2.39 -24.00 -30.91
CA THR A 104 -1.45 -23.37 -29.98
C THR A 104 -0.13 -24.15 -29.97
N PRO A 105 1.04 -23.50 -30.09
CA PRO A 105 2.31 -24.14 -29.76
C PRO A 105 2.47 -24.19 -28.23
N LYS A 106 2.53 -25.41 -27.68
CA LYS A 106 2.74 -25.70 -26.24
C LYS A 106 4.09 -25.13 -25.74
N PRO A 107 4.14 -24.43 -24.61
CA PRO A 107 5.38 -24.07 -23.94
C PRO A 107 5.93 -25.28 -23.14
N GLN A 108 6.78 -26.10 -23.76
CA GLN A 108 7.32 -27.32 -23.13
C GLN A 108 8.68 -27.16 -22.42
N ALA A 109 9.23 -25.95 -22.28
CA ALA A 109 10.57 -25.77 -21.67
C ALA A 109 10.61 -25.00 -20.34
N ILE A 110 9.49 -24.49 -19.83
CA ILE A 110 9.48 -23.63 -18.60
C ILE A 110 9.07 -24.42 -17.34
N GLU A 111 8.48 -25.61 -17.50
CA GLU A 111 7.87 -26.34 -16.37
C GLU A 111 8.90 -26.98 -15.40
N GLN A 112 10.14 -27.21 -15.84
CA GLN A 112 11.17 -27.83 -15.00
C GLN A 112 11.84 -26.82 -14.06
N THR A 113 11.98 -25.55 -14.46
CA THR A 113 12.59 -24.51 -13.62
C THR A 113 11.64 -24.04 -12.50
N ALA A 114 10.32 -24.04 -12.76
CA ALA A 114 9.31 -23.63 -11.78
C ALA A 114 9.11 -24.64 -10.63
N LYS A 115 9.39 -25.93 -10.85
CA LYS A 115 9.26 -26.97 -9.81
C LYS A 115 10.38 -26.92 -8.78
N ASN A 116 11.57 -26.44 -9.15
CA ASN A 116 12.70 -26.29 -8.22
C ASN A 116 12.58 -25.04 -7.34
N SER A 117 11.90 -23.98 -7.78
CA SER A 117 11.70 -22.75 -7.00
C SER A 117 10.59 -22.86 -5.94
N LEU A 118 9.71 -23.86 -6.01
CA LEU A 118 8.68 -24.12 -5.00
C LEU A 118 9.23 -24.69 -3.68
N ASN A 119 10.47 -25.21 -3.65
CA ASN A 119 11.09 -25.74 -2.43
C ASN A 119 11.74 -24.66 -1.54
N LEU A 120 11.78 -23.39 -1.97
CA LEU A 120 12.32 -22.29 -1.16
C LEU A 120 11.27 -21.65 -0.23
N CYS A 121 9.99 -22.01 -0.37
CA CYS A 121 8.89 -21.50 0.46
C CYS A 121 8.41 -22.56 1.46
N SER A 122 9.34 -23.19 2.16
CA SER A 122 9.03 -24.06 3.31
C SER A 122 9.71 -23.56 4.57
N ASP A 123 9.49 -22.29 4.90
CA ASP A 123 9.75 -21.78 6.24
C ASP A 123 8.54 -21.00 6.77
N ARG A 124 7.41 -21.70 6.89
CA ARG A 124 6.24 -21.26 7.66
C ARG A 124 6.53 -21.33 9.16
N LYS A 125 7.63 -20.73 9.62
CA LYS A 125 7.97 -20.64 11.05
C LYS A 125 7.51 -19.32 11.63
N LYS A 126 6.58 -19.46 12.58
CA LYS A 126 6.00 -18.47 13.51
C LYS A 126 5.25 -17.33 12.83
N LEU A 127 3.97 -17.59 12.60
CA LEU A 127 2.98 -16.66 12.06
C LEU A 127 2.88 -15.34 12.86
N ILE A 128 3.35 -15.29 14.10
CA ILE A 128 3.31 -14.07 14.93
C ILE A 128 4.50 -14.03 15.89
N ASP A 129 5.58 -13.35 15.49
CA ASP A 129 6.68 -13.02 16.40
C ASP A 129 6.36 -11.69 17.12
N LEU A 130 6.22 -11.73 18.45
CA LEU A 130 5.97 -10.54 19.27
C LEU A 130 7.04 -9.46 19.09
N LYS A 131 8.27 -9.83 18.71
CA LYS A 131 9.33 -8.87 18.39
C LYS A 131 8.99 -8.06 17.13
N HIS A 132 8.43 -8.72 16.12
CA HIS A 132 7.95 -8.07 14.91
C HIS A 132 6.74 -7.16 15.20
N ILE A 133 5.78 -7.60 16.01
CA ILE A 133 4.66 -6.76 16.44
C ILE A 133 5.15 -5.52 17.18
N ARG A 134 6.07 -5.69 18.16
CA ARG A 134 6.62 -4.56 18.92
C ARG A 134 7.37 -3.59 18.02
N ALA A 135 8.10 -4.08 17.02
CA ALA A 135 8.76 -3.25 16.02
C ALA A 135 7.76 -2.46 15.15
N LEU A 136 6.64 -3.09 14.75
CA LEU A 136 5.56 -2.44 14.00
C LEU A 136 4.85 -1.35 14.83
N LEU A 137 4.56 -1.64 16.10
CA LEU A 137 3.97 -0.68 17.04
C LEU A 137 4.91 0.49 17.29
N TRP A 138 6.20 0.23 17.53
CA TRP A 138 7.21 1.27 17.70
C TRP A 138 7.33 2.16 16.45
N ARG A 139 7.36 1.56 15.24
CA ARG A 139 7.39 2.29 13.97
C ARG A 139 6.14 3.15 13.78
N SER A 140 4.97 2.63 14.16
CA SER A 140 3.70 3.38 14.13
C SER A 140 3.73 4.57 15.10
N GLN A 141 4.20 4.34 16.33
CA GLN A 141 4.29 5.37 17.37
C GLN A 141 5.23 6.51 16.98
N ILE A 142 6.37 6.23 16.35
CA ILE A 142 7.28 7.26 15.85
C ILE A 142 6.60 8.12 14.77
N ARG A 143 5.84 7.50 13.85
CA ARG A 143 5.14 8.23 12.79
C ARG A 143 4.06 9.16 13.36
N ILE A 144 3.32 8.68 14.36
CA ILE A 144 2.29 9.46 15.05
C ILE A 144 2.91 10.61 15.85
N SER A 145 4.01 10.35 16.57
CA SER A 145 4.66 11.36 17.42
C SER A 145 5.36 12.46 16.62
N ARG A 146 5.67 12.25 15.34
CA ARG A 146 6.26 13.27 14.46
C ARG A 146 5.21 14.18 13.79
N ASN A 147 3.92 13.84 13.88
CA ASN A 147 2.83 14.62 13.31
C ASN A 147 2.00 15.28 14.44
N PRO A 148 2.40 16.47 14.92
CA PRO A 148 1.76 17.10 16.07
C PRO A 148 0.28 17.43 15.82
N ILE A 149 -0.10 17.71 14.56
CA ILE A 149 -1.48 18.00 14.16
C ILE A 149 -2.40 16.81 14.49
N ILE A 150 -1.98 15.59 14.12
CA ILE A 150 -2.76 14.37 14.38
C ILE A 150 -2.84 14.10 15.89
N LEU A 151 -1.74 14.32 16.62
CA LEU A 151 -1.69 14.12 18.07
C LEU A 151 -2.62 15.09 18.81
N VAL A 152 -2.62 16.37 18.40
CA VAL A 152 -3.53 17.38 18.94
C VAL A 152 -4.97 17.05 18.58
N MET A 153 -5.28 16.71 17.32
CA MET A 153 -6.64 16.34 16.93
C MET A 153 -7.15 15.13 17.72
N LEU A 154 -6.33 14.08 17.88
CA LEU A 154 -6.67 12.87 18.60
C LEU A 154 -6.96 13.13 20.10
N LEU A 155 -6.29 14.12 20.71
CA LEU A 155 -6.46 14.44 22.12
C LEU A 155 -7.53 15.51 22.36
N LEU A 156 -7.61 16.52 21.49
CA LEU A 156 -8.51 17.67 21.64
C LEU A 156 -9.96 17.31 21.27
N LEU A 157 -10.16 16.49 20.23
CA LEU A 157 -11.50 16.09 19.78
C LEU A 157 -12.32 15.35 20.86
N PRO A 158 -11.81 14.30 21.55
CA PRO A 158 -12.58 13.62 22.59
C PRO A 158 -12.80 14.52 23.82
N VAL A 159 -11.84 15.37 24.17
CA VAL A 159 -12.00 16.35 25.26
C VAL A 159 -13.12 17.32 24.95
N ILE A 160 -13.17 17.85 23.72
CA ILE A 160 -14.26 18.73 23.27
C ILE A 160 -15.59 17.99 23.28
N GLN A 161 -15.64 16.76 22.76
CA GLN A 161 -16.87 15.95 22.75
C GLN A 161 -17.42 15.71 24.16
N ILE A 162 -16.55 15.31 25.10
CA ILE A 162 -16.91 15.08 26.50
C ILE A 162 -17.37 16.38 27.15
N THR A 163 -16.64 17.49 26.92
CA THR A 163 -17.00 18.80 27.48
C THR A 163 -18.36 19.27 26.93
N LEU A 164 -18.58 19.15 25.63
CA LEU A 164 -19.85 19.51 24.99
C LEU A 164 -21.00 18.66 25.55
N PHE A 165 -20.79 17.35 25.68
CA PHE A 165 -21.77 16.45 26.29
C PHE A 165 -22.10 16.88 27.72
N CYS A 166 -21.08 17.12 28.56
CA CYS A 166 -21.25 17.58 29.93
C CYS A 166 -21.96 18.94 30.03
N VAL A 167 -21.69 19.89 29.12
CA VAL A 167 -22.39 21.19 29.09
C VAL A 167 -23.85 21.02 28.65
N CYS A 168 -24.11 20.18 27.64
CA CYS A 168 -25.46 19.94 27.14
C CYS A 168 -26.33 19.18 28.15
N THR A 169 -25.77 18.24 28.92
CA THR A 169 -26.53 17.42 29.90
C THR A 169 -26.44 17.94 31.33
N GLY A 170 -25.43 18.73 31.67
CA GLY A 170 -25.08 19.12 33.04
C GLY A 170 -25.70 20.44 33.53
N GLY A 171 -26.77 20.93 32.89
CA GLY A 171 -27.53 22.05 33.42
C GLY A 171 -28.09 21.70 34.80
N ARG A 172 -27.72 22.47 35.85
CA ARG A 172 -28.35 22.33 37.17
C ARG A 172 -29.85 22.52 37.01
N LEU A 173 -30.63 21.47 37.28
CA LEU A 173 -32.09 21.47 37.29
C LEU A 173 -32.60 22.26 38.51
N ASN A 174 -32.22 23.52 38.62
CA ASN A 174 -32.73 24.39 39.68
C ASN A 174 -34.01 25.06 39.17
N ALA A 175 -35.11 24.78 39.84
CA ALA A 175 -36.43 25.38 39.63
C ALA A 175 -37.21 24.92 38.38
N ILE A 176 -37.39 23.61 38.21
CA ILE A 176 -38.56 23.14 37.45
C ILE A 176 -39.77 23.27 38.36
N PRO A 177 -40.82 24.05 38.02
CA PRO A 177 -42.06 24.05 38.77
C PRO A 177 -42.76 22.69 38.58
N ILE A 178 -42.53 21.77 39.52
CA ILE A 178 -43.19 20.47 39.55
C ILE A 178 -44.60 20.70 40.12
N ALA A 179 -45.62 20.64 39.26
CA ALA A 179 -47.00 20.59 39.71
C ALA A 179 -47.41 19.12 39.88
N ILE A 180 -47.62 18.69 41.12
CA ILE A 180 -48.20 17.38 41.42
C ILE A 180 -49.72 17.55 41.37
N HIS A 181 -50.36 16.92 40.40
CA HIS A 181 -51.83 16.86 40.33
C HIS A 181 -52.29 15.50 40.83
N GLU A 182 -52.64 15.44 42.11
CA GLU A 182 -53.28 14.28 42.73
C GLU A 182 -54.80 14.55 42.79
N PRO A 183 -55.65 13.84 42.03
CA PRO A 183 -57.07 14.17 41.94
C PRO A 183 -57.90 13.77 43.18
N ASP A 184 -57.33 13.06 44.16
CA ASP A 184 -58.08 12.38 45.23
C ASP A 184 -57.79 12.87 46.68
N PHE A 185 -57.08 14.00 46.88
CA PHE A 185 -56.80 14.54 48.23
C PHE A 185 -57.15 16.03 48.40
N ASP A 186 -57.78 16.35 49.53
CA ASP A 186 -58.09 17.72 49.95
C ASP A 186 -56.82 18.59 50.08
N ASN A 187 -56.87 19.80 49.49
CA ASN A 187 -55.78 20.77 49.25
C ASN A 187 -54.83 21.11 50.42
N HIS A 188 -55.13 20.70 51.66
CA HIS A 188 -54.32 21.05 52.83
C HIS A 188 -53.09 20.13 53.04
N LEU A 189 -53.14 18.86 52.62
CA LEU A 189 -52.03 17.92 52.82
C LEU A 189 -50.92 18.07 51.78
N SER A 190 -51.27 18.52 50.57
CA SER A 190 -50.34 18.72 49.44
C SER A 190 -49.31 19.81 49.74
N HIS A 191 -49.73 20.91 50.36
CA HIS A 191 -48.82 21.98 50.77
C HIS A 191 -47.85 21.56 51.88
N GLN A 192 -48.32 20.74 52.84
CA GLN A 192 -47.47 20.24 53.93
C GLN A 192 -46.43 19.22 53.42
N PHE A 193 -46.78 18.44 52.38
CA PHE A 193 -45.85 17.52 51.73
C PHE A 193 -44.79 18.27 50.90
N LEU A 194 -45.18 19.34 50.19
CA LEU A 194 -44.25 20.22 49.47
C LEU A 194 -43.24 20.89 50.40
N GLU A 195 -43.69 21.39 51.57
CA GLU A 195 -42.79 22.01 52.56
C GLU A 195 -41.81 20.97 53.17
N HIS A 196 -42.24 19.71 53.31
CA HIS A 196 -41.40 18.64 53.81
C HIS A 196 -40.33 18.19 52.80
N ILE A 197 -40.67 18.10 51.51
CA ILE A 197 -39.72 17.73 50.45
C ILE A 197 -38.69 18.85 50.23
N ASP A 198 -39.12 20.11 50.21
CA ASP A 198 -38.22 21.25 49.97
C ASP A 198 -37.15 21.38 51.07
N ARG A 199 -37.52 21.12 52.34
CA ARG A 199 -36.56 21.10 53.45
C ARG A 199 -35.53 19.97 53.40
N GLN A 200 -35.86 18.81 52.84
CA GLN A 200 -34.91 17.71 52.75
C GLN A 200 -33.93 17.85 51.58
N MET A 201 -34.34 18.49 50.47
CA MET A 201 -33.48 18.60 49.28
C MET A 201 -32.45 19.75 49.35
N ILE A 202 -32.68 20.78 50.19
CA ILE A 202 -31.81 21.97 50.30
C ILE A 202 -30.60 21.76 51.24
N ARG A 203 -30.49 20.61 51.90
CA ARG A 203 -29.48 20.39 52.94
C ARG A 203 -28.53 19.21 52.67
N GLU A 204 -27.97 19.09 51.48
CA GLU A 204 -26.64 18.48 51.21
C GLU A 204 -25.95 19.11 50.01
#